data_AF-A0A848D0I6-F1
#
_entry.id   AF-A0A848D0I6-F1
#
_cell.length_a   1.000
_cell.length_b   1.000
_cell.length_c   1.000
_cell.angle_alpha   90.00
_cell.angle_beta   90.00
_cell.angle_gamma   90.00
#
_symmetry.space_group_name_H-M   'P 1'
#
loop_
_entity.id
_entity.type
_entity.pdbx_description
1 polymer ?
#
loop_
_entity_poly.entity_id
_entity_poly.type
_entity_poly.pdbx_seq_one_letter_code
_entity_poly.pdbx_strand_id
1 'polypeptide(L)'
;MKILINDERLSLVDNEAGRDIWMKWDDVYAIHYYKLDCITEIITCLEFDYENGEYLEVNSTNEGWEDLIQHLHKHISIQQENWRLNMLNCQPDDGGDTIYRKM
;
A
#
# COMPACT_ATOMS: atom_id res chain seq x y z
N MET A 1 7.41 10.91 -4.77
CA MET A 1 8.04 9.68 -4.25
C MET A 1 7.80 8.56 -5.24
N LYS A 2 8.73 7.61 -5.34
CA LYS A 2 8.66 6.46 -6.24
C LYS A 2 8.58 5.16 -5.45
N ILE A 3 7.60 4.34 -5.77
CA ILE A 3 7.45 2.97 -5.27
C ILE A 3 8.34 2.07 -6.10
N LEU A 4 9.12 1.23 -5.42
CA LEU A 4 9.91 0.16 -6.02
C LEU A 4 9.58 -1.13 -5.28
N ILE A 5 9.25 -2.18 -6.02
CA ILE A 5 9.06 -3.52 -5.50
C ILE A 5 10.06 -4.48 -6.13
N ASN A 6 10.51 -5.44 -5.35
CA ASN A 6 11.26 -6.60 -5.81
C ASN A 6 10.85 -7.83 -4.99
N ASP A 7 11.53 -8.95 -5.19
CA ASP A 7 11.19 -10.21 -4.50
C ASP A 7 11.36 -10.15 -2.98
N GLU A 8 12.12 -9.19 -2.44
CA GLU A 8 12.45 -9.10 -1.01
C GLU A 8 11.66 -8.02 -0.27
N ARG A 9 11.39 -6.87 -0.91
CA ARG A 9 10.89 -5.67 -0.21
C ARG A 9 10.08 -4.71 -1.08
N LEU A 10 9.33 -3.86 -0.38
CA LEU A 10 8.74 -2.62 -0.84
C LEU A 10 9.63 -1.44 -0.40
N SER A 11 9.91 -0.52 -1.33
CA SER A 11 10.67 0.71 -1.09
C SER A 11 9.90 1.93 -1.59
N LEU A 12 9.97 3.03 -0.83
CA LEU A 12 9.49 4.35 -1.17
C LEU A 12 10.69 5.30 -1.21
N VAL A 13 11.06 5.71 -2.41
CA VAL A 13 12.28 6.49 -2.68
C VAL A 13 11.92 7.93 -3.05
N ASP A 14 12.59 8.86 -2.38
CA ASP A 14 12.62 10.28 -2.70
C ASP A 14 14.05 10.64 -3.12
N ASN A 15 14.29 10.63 -4.44
CA ASN A 15 15.62 10.91 -5.02
C ASN A 15 16.09 12.34 -4.76
N GLU A 16 15.16 13.31 -4.66
CA GLU A 16 15.49 14.71 -4.43
C GLU A 16 15.96 14.93 -3.00
N ALA A 17 15.33 14.25 -2.04
CA ALA A 17 15.71 14.31 -0.63
C ALA A 17 16.74 13.24 -0.20
N GLY A 18 17.12 12.32 -1.10
CA GLY A 18 18.01 11.20 -0.79
C GLY A 18 17.46 10.24 0.27
N ARG A 19 16.13 10.08 0.34
CA ARG A 19 15.45 9.21 1.32
C ARG A 19 15.00 7.91 0.66
N ASP A 20 15.24 6.80 1.34
CA ASP A 20 14.74 5.45 1.00
C ASP A 20 14.13 4.84 2.26
N ILE A 21 12.80 4.74 2.28
CA ILE A 21 12.04 4.08 3.35
C ILE A 21 11.58 2.75 2.79
N TRP A 22 11.81 1.65 3.50
CA TRP A 22 11.52 0.32 2.97
C TRP A 22 11.00 -0.62 4.05
N MET A 23 10.34 -1.68 3.58
CA MET A 23 9.76 -2.76 4.38
C MET A 23 9.94 -4.08 3.64
N LYS A 24 10.43 -5.13 4.32
CA LYS A 24 10.47 -6.48 3.72
C LYS A 24 9.08 -7.08 3.69
N TRP A 25 8.80 -7.91 2.69
CA TRP A 25 7.50 -8.58 2.60
C TRP A 25 7.22 -9.47 3.81
N ASP A 26 8.24 -10.13 4.36
CA ASP A 26 8.11 -10.98 5.56
C ASP A 26 7.75 -10.20 6.83
N ASP A 27 8.03 -8.90 6.86
CA ASP A 27 7.77 -8.02 8.00
C ASP A 27 6.35 -7.41 7.95
N VAL A 28 5.64 -7.54 6.81
CA VAL A 28 4.25 -7.09 6.69
C VAL A 28 3.36 -7.92 7.59
N TYR A 29 2.73 -7.27 8.56
CA TYR A 29 1.74 -7.86 9.45
C TYR A 29 0.32 -7.72 8.89
N ALA A 30 -0.04 -6.56 8.35
CA ALA A 30 -1.33 -6.34 7.71
C ALA A 30 -1.21 -5.38 6.52
N ILE A 31 -2.17 -5.47 5.60
CA ILE A 31 -2.31 -4.49 4.52
C ILE A 31 -3.75 -3.98 4.53
N HIS A 32 -3.87 -2.66 4.52
CA HIS A 32 -5.13 -1.93 4.51
C HIS A 32 -5.22 -1.06 3.26
N TYR A 33 -6.42 -0.89 2.70
CA TYR A 33 -6.70 0.19 1.75
C TYR A 33 -7.71 1.16 2.34
N TYR A 34 -7.62 2.43 1.95
CA TYR A 34 -8.62 3.46 2.20
C TYR A 34 -8.49 4.58 1.17
N LYS A 35 -9.41 5.55 1.21
CA LYS A 35 -9.32 6.77 0.42
C LYS A 35 -9.33 8.00 1.30
N LEU A 36 -8.52 8.97 0.93
CA LEU A 36 -8.47 10.29 1.54
C LEU A 36 -9.07 11.32 0.59
N ASP A 37 -9.97 12.16 1.10
CA ASP A 37 -10.40 13.37 0.40
C ASP A 37 -9.41 14.50 0.71
N CYS A 38 -8.57 14.84 -0.27
CA CYS A 38 -7.52 15.84 -0.15
C CYS A 38 -7.95 17.22 -0.67
N ILE A 39 -9.23 17.59 -0.57
CA ILE A 39 -9.84 18.85 -1.03
C ILE A 39 -9.86 18.98 -2.56
N THR A 40 -8.72 18.79 -3.22
CA THR A 40 -8.55 18.94 -4.68
C THR A 40 -8.64 17.62 -5.41
N GLU A 41 -8.43 16.50 -4.72
CA GLU A 41 -8.42 15.16 -5.30
C GLU A 41 -8.75 14.11 -4.24
N ILE A 42 -9.16 12.93 -4.71
CA ILE A 42 -9.31 11.74 -3.87
C ILE A 42 -8.08 10.86 -4.11
N ILE A 43 -7.37 10.56 -3.03
CA ILE A 43 -6.17 9.72 -3.07
C ILE A 43 -6.53 8.34 -2.53
N THR A 44 -6.12 7.29 -3.25
CA THR A 44 -6.23 5.91 -2.75
C THR A 44 -4.91 5.53 -2.08
N CYS A 45 -4.98 5.01 -0.87
CA CYS A 45 -3.82 4.63 -0.08
C CYS A 45 -3.78 3.12 0.14
N LEU A 46 -2.55 2.59 0.23
CA LEU A 46 -2.26 1.30 0.85
C LEU A 46 -1.34 1.54 2.04
N GLU A 47 -1.75 1.03 3.19
CA GLU A 47 -0.97 1.03 4.42
C GLU A 47 -0.49 -0.41 4.68
N PHE A 48 0.83 -0.55 4.83
CA PHE A 48 1.49 -1.80 5.17
C PHE A 48 1.95 -1.70 6.62
N ASP A 49 1.36 -2.49 7.49
CA ASP A 49 1.64 -2.46 8.93
C ASP A 49 2.76 -3.41 9.32
N TYR A 50 3.60 -2.97 10.25
CA TYR A 50 4.42 -3.85 11.10
C TYR A 50 3.59 -4.33 12.30
N GLU A 51 4.02 -5.43 12.93
CA GLU A 51 3.35 -5.96 14.14
C GLU A 51 3.38 -4.99 15.33
N ASN A 52 4.36 -4.09 15.36
CA ASN A 52 4.52 -3.08 16.42
C ASN A 52 3.60 -1.85 16.26
N GLY A 53 2.80 -1.78 15.20
CA GLY A 53 1.92 -0.65 14.88
C GLY A 53 2.58 0.51 14.14
N GLU A 54 3.86 0.42 13.79
CA GLU A 54 4.44 1.28 12.75
C GLU A 54 3.97 0.82 11.37
N TYR A 55 4.00 1.70 10.38
CA TYR A 55 3.52 1.39 9.04
C TYR A 55 4.30 2.11 7.94
N LEU A 56 4.21 1.57 6.73
CA LEU A 56 4.64 2.20 5.50
C LEU A 56 3.40 2.46 4.64
N GLU A 57 3.11 3.74 4.39
CA GLU A 57 2.00 4.16 3.54
C GLU A 57 2.51 4.50 2.13
N VAL A 58 1.80 4.04 1.11
CA VAL A 58 1.97 4.45 -0.28
C VAL A 58 0.61 4.83 -0.87
N ASN A 59 0.61 5.67 -1.90
CA ASN A 59 -0.65 6.16 -2.45
C ASN A 59 -0.64 6.34 -3.98
N SER A 60 -1.83 6.54 -4.53
CA SER A 60 -2.09 6.58 -5.97
C SER A 60 -1.37 7.69 -6.74
N THR A 61 -0.79 8.68 -6.05
CA THR A 61 0.02 9.74 -6.67
C THR A 61 1.50 9.38 -6.78
N ASN A 62 1.94 8.30 -6.14
CA ASN A 62 3.33 7.86 -6.19
C ASN A 62 3.64 7.16 -7.52
N GLU A 63 4.80 7.46 -8.10
CA GLU A 63 5.29 6.76 -9.30
C GLU A 63 5.45 5.27 -8.97
N GLY A 64 4.94 4.37 -9.81
CA GLY A 64 5.00 2.92 -9.58
C GLY A 64 3.78 2.33 -8.86
N TRP A 65 2.75 3.13 -8.55
CA TRP A 65 1.51 2.65 -7.95
C TRP A 65 0.86 1.49 -8.72
N GLU A 66 0.67 1.64 -10.04
CA GLU A 66 0.04 0.60 -10.86
C GLU A 66 0.83 -0.73 -10.85
N ASP A 67 2.16 -0.63 -10.86
CA ASP A 67 3.04 -1.81 -10.80
C ASP A 67 2.89 -2.55 -9.46
N LEU A 68 2.85 -1.79 -8.36
CA LEU A 68 2.54 -2.34 -7.04
C LEU A 68 1.18 -3.05 -7.03
N ILE A 69 0.10 -2.39 -7.46
CA ILE A 69 -1.24 -2.96 -7.43
C ILE A 69 -1.33 -4.23 -8.29
N GLN A 70 -0.70 -4.22 -9.47
CA GLN A 70 -0.69 -5.37 -10.38
C GLN A 70 0.06 -6.56 -9.77
N HIS A 71 1.17 -6.32 -9.09
CA HIS A 71 2.11 -7.36 -8.67
C HIS A 71 2.07 -7.73 -7.18
N LEU A 72 1.33 -7.01 -6.34
CA LEU A 72 1.26 -7.24 -4.90
C LEU A 72 0.99 -8.71 -4.52
N HIS A 73 0.08 -9.38 -5.22
CA HIS A 73 -0.27 -10.79 -5.01
C HIS A 73 0.89 -11.78 -5.23
N LYS A 74 1.95 -11.38 -5.94
CA LYS A 74 3.16 -12.19 -6.13
C LYS A 74 4.04 -12.22 -4.88
N HIS A 75 3.95 -11.16 -4.07
CA HIS A 75 4.79 -10.96 -2.89
C HIS A 75 4.06 -11.34 -1.60
N ILE A 76 2.75 -11.10 -1.55
CA ILE A 76 1.90 -11.45 -0.41
C ILE A 76 0.66 -12.21 -0.85
N SER A 77 0.31 -13.24 -0.09
CA SER A 77 -0.91 -14.04 -0.27
C SER A 77 -2.14 -13.27 0.21
N ILE A 78 -2.63 -12.36 -0.64
CA ILE A 78 -3.83 -11.55 -0.37
C ILE A 78 -5.04 -12.45 -0.10
N GLN A 79 -5.77 -12.16 0.98
CA GLN A 79 -6.84 -13.01 1.50
C GLN A 79 -8.21 -12.64 0.92
N GLN A 80 -8.36 -11.42 0.38
CA GLN A 80 -9.59 -10.96 -0.25
C GLN A 80 -9.46 -10.94 -1.78
N GLU A 81 -10.14 -11.84 -2.50
CA GLU A 81 -10.00 -11.95 -3.97
C GLU A 81 -10.41 -10.69 -4.74
N ASN A 82 -11.49 -10.01 -4.30
CA ASN A 82 -12.06 -8.84 -4.99
C ASN A 82 -11.54 -7.49 -4.48
N TRP A 83 -10.44 -7.49 -3.73
CA TRP A 83 -9.96 -6.30 -3.04
C TRP A 83 -9.72 -5.10 -3.96
N ARG A 84 -9.23 -5.31 -5.19
CA ARG A 84 -9.00 -4.22 -6.15
C ARG A 84 -10.29 -3.51 -6.55
N LEU A 85 -11.36 -4.28 -6.77
CA LEU A 85 -12.68 -3.73 -7.11
C LEU A 85 -13.29 -3.02 -5.90
N ASN A 86 -13.18 -3.62 -4.71
CA ASN A 86 -13.67 -3.02 -3.47
C ASN A 86 -12.94 -1.70 -3.18
N MET A 87 -11.61 -1.69 -3.30
CA MET A 87 -10.79 -0.49 -3.19
C MET A 87 -11.18 0.60 -4.19
N LEU A 88 -11.45 0.24 -5.45
CA LEU A 88 -11.91 1.19 -6.46
C LEU A 88 -13.26 1.82 -6.10
N ASN A 89 -14.17 1.04 -5.51
CA ASN A 89 -15.54 1.47 -5.18
C ASN A 89 -15.69 2.10 -3.79
N CYS A 90 -14.71 1.91 -2.90
CA CYS A 90 -14.65 2.52 -1.58
C CYS A 90 -14.80 4.04 -1.66
N GLN A 91 -15.57 4.63 -0.76
CA GLN A 91 -15.69 6.08 -0.64
C GLN A 91 -14.64 6.62 0.35
N PRO A 92 -14.25 7.90 0.23
CA PRO A 92 -13.54 8.57 1.32
C PRO A 92 -14.32 8.41 2.64
N ASP A 93 -13.59 8.31 3.76
CA ASP A 93 -14.12 8.19 5.13
C ASP A 93 -14.83 6.86 5.49
N ASP A 94 -14.87 5.87 4.60
CA ASP A 94 -15.41 4.53 4.90
C ASP A 94 -14.54 3.72 5.90
N GLY A 95 -13.45 4.28 6.42
CA GLY A 95 -12.55 3.64 7.39
C GLY A 95 -11.58 2.60 6.81
N GLY A 96 -11.73 2.28 5.52
CA GLY A 96 -10.88 1.32 4.82
C GLY A 96 -11.14 -0.15 5.19
N ASP A 97 -10.50 -1.07 4.46
CA ASP A 97 -10.58 -2.52 4.71
C ASP A 97 -9.20 -3.18 4.72
N THR A 98 -9.09 -4.29 5.46
CA THR A 98 -7.89 -5.14 5.51
C THR A 98 -7.92 -6.23 4.45
N ILE A 99 -6.94 -6.24 3.55
CA ILE A 99 -6.84 -7.24 2.45
C ILE A 99 -5.92 -8.41 2.79
N TYR A 100 -5.05 -8.23 3.77
CA TYR A 100 -4.12 -9.22 4.26
C TYR A 100 -3.86 -9.01 5.75
N ARG A 101 -3.81 -10.11 6.50
CA ARG A 101 -3.26 -10.14 7.86
C ARG A 101 -2.48 -11.43 8.08
N LYS A 102 -1.26 -11.31 8.59
CA LYS A 102 -0.41 -12.44 8.99
C LYS A 102 -1.07 -13.20 10.15
N MET A 103 -1.13 -14.52 10.04
CA MET A 103 -1.78 -15.43 11.00
C MET A 103 -0.76 -16.03 11.96
#